data_AF-A0A831Z6B8-F1
#
_entry.id   AF-A0A831Z6B8-F1
#
_cell.length_a   1.000
_cell.length_b   1.000
_cell.length_c   1.000
_cell.angle_alpha   90.00
_cell.angle_beta   90.00
_cell.angle_gamma   90.00
#
_symmetry.space_group_name_H-M   'P 1'
#
loop_
_entity.id
_entity.type
_entity.pdbx_description
1 polymer ?
#
loop_
_entity_poly.entity_id
_entity_poly.type
_entity_poly.pdbx_seq_one_letter_code
_entity_poly.pdbx_strand_id
1 'polypeptide(L)'
;MRSRAVLVDGFWIVVDNGRKHSVAIDLPETLGGTDKGPTALELAVMGLAGCVATIFKLVCNKMRIPVESLEVVVEAEKPEGASTVESAKIVAK
;
A
#
# COMPACT_ATOMS: atom_id res chain seq x y z
N MET A 1 2.99 4.85 -16.07
CA MET A 1 3.59 4.46 -14.77
C MET A 1 4.41 3.19 -15.01
N ARG A 2 5.60 3.07 -14.41
CA ARG A 2 6.47 1.89 -14.53
C ARG A 2 6.91 1.47 -13.11
N SER A 3 7.11 0.17 -12.92
CA SER A 3 7.81 -0.36 -11.75
C SER A 3 8.94 -1.29 -12.19
N ARG A 4 10.03 -1.33 -11.43
CA ARG A 4 11.09 -2.35 -11.54
C ARG A 4 11.27 -2.99 -10.16
N ALA A 5 11.44 -4.30 -10.14
CA ALA A 5 11.75 -5.06 -8.94
C ALA A 5 13.18 -5.63 -9.02
N VAL A 6 13.90 -5.58 -7.90
CA VAL A 6 15.24 -6.17 -7.75
C VAL A 6 15.23 -7.04 -6.52
N LEU A 7 15.50 -8.34 -6.69
CA LEU A 7 15.71 -9.27 -5.59
C LEU A 7 17.00 -8.89 -4.86
N VAL A 8 16.93 -8.75 -3.54
CA VAL A 8 18.09 -8.46 -2.69
C VAL A 8 18.57 -9.75 -2.03
N ASP A 9 17.71 -10.41 -1.28
CA ASP A 9 18.00 -11.68 -0.58
C ASP A 9 16.68 -12.37 -0.19
N GLY A 10 16.61 -13.70 -0.21
CA GLY A 10 15.39 -14.45 0.14
C GLY A 10 14.13 -13.94 -0.57
N PHE A 11 13.15 -13.44 0.20
CA PHE A 11 11.94 -12.76 -0.30
C PHE A 11 12.01 -11.23 -0.19
N TRP A 12 13.13 -10.67 0.28
CA TRP A 12 13.36 -9.24 0.33
C TRP A 12 13.65 -8.70 -1.07
N ILE A 13 12.72 -7.89 -1.57
CA ILE A 13 12.74 -7.30 -2.90
C ILE A 13 12.62 -5.79 -2.78
N VAL A 14 13.41 -5.04 -3.53
CA VAL A 14 13.25 -3.58 -3.66
C VAL A 14 12.49 -3.28 -4.94
N VAL A 15 11.37 -2.57 -4.81
CA VAL A 15 10.59 -2.06 -5.95
C VAL A 15 10.80 -0.56 -6.11
N ASP A 16 10.99 -0.10 -7.34
CA ASP A 16 11.13 1.33 -7.67
C ASP A 16 10.09 1.78 -8.70
N ASN A 17 9.74 3.06 -8.69
CA ASN A 17 8.72 3.62 -9.58
C ASN A 17 9.29 4.21 -10.89
N GLY A 18 10.51 3.83 -11.28
CA GLY A 18 11.24 4.39 -12.42
C GLY A 18 11.63 5.85 -12.26
N ARG A 19 11.49 6.43 -11.06
CA ARG A 19 11.97 7.77 -10.70
C ARG A 19 13.02 7.65 -9.59
N LYS A 20 12.88 8.43 -8.52
CA LYS A 20 13.82 8.50 -7.38
C LYS A 20 13.33 7.78 -6.13
N HIS A 21 12.21 7.05 -6.21
CA HIS A 21 11.56 6.45 -5.04
C HIS A 21 11.54 4.94 -5.16
N SER A 22 11.92 4.29 -4.06
CA SER A 22 11.95 2.84 -3.90
C SER A 22 11.41 2.44 -2.54
N VAL A 23 10.83 1.25 -2.46
CA VAL A 23 10.28 0.65 -1.24
C VAL A 23 10.74 -0.81 -1.18
N ALA A 24 11.08 -1.29 0.02
CA ALA A 24 11.32 -2.71 0.24
C ALA A 24 9.98 -3.44 0.47
N ILE A 25 9.85 -4.61 -0.13
CA ILE A 25 8.80 -5.58 0.19
C ILE A 25 9.45 -6.88 0.65
N ASP A 26 8.82 -7.58 1.58
CA ASP A 26 9.28 -8.87 2.09
C ASP A 26 8.09 -9.70 2.57
N LEU A 27 8.28 -11.00 2.71
CA LEU A 27 7.33 -11.86 3.42
C LEU A 27 7.62 -11.82 4.92
N PRO A 28 6.60 -12.04 5.78
CA PRO A 28 6.83 -12.27 7.20
C PRO A 28 7.63 -13.55 7.42
N GLU A 29 8.28 -13.67 8.58
CA GLU A 29 9.07 -14.86 8.95
C GLU A 29 8.26 -16.16 8.89
N THR A 30 6.96 -16.10 9.23
CA THR A 30 6.03 -17.24 9.17
C THR A 30 5.81 -17.79 7.76
N LEU A 31 6.12 -17.00 6.72
CA LEU A 31 6.06 -17.37 5.31
C LEU A 31 7.46 -17.50 4.69
N GLY A 32 8.51 -17.55 5.52
CA GLY A 32 9.89 -17.76 5.08
C GLY A 32 10.63 -16.51 4.63
N GLY A 33 10.07 -15.31 4.82
CA GLY A 33 10.77 -14.04 4.60
C GLY A 33 11.51 -13.55 5.84
N THR A 34 11.88 -12.28 5.85
CA THR A 34 12.65 -11.66 6.94
C THR A 34 12.01 -10.40 7.50
N ASP A 35 10.74 -10.16 7.16
CA ASP A 35 9.90 -9.06 7.66
C ASP A 35 10.55 -7.66 7.53
N LYS A 36 11.36 -7.45 6.47
CA LYS A 36 12.07 -6.17 6.23
C LYS A 36 11.22 -5.08 5.56
N GLY A 37 9.97 -5.38 5.25
CA GLY A 37 9.03 -4.48 4.61
C GLY A 37 7.66 -5.14 4.46
N PRO A 38 6.63 -4.38 4.06
CA PRO A 38 5.31 -4.95 3.81
C PRO A 38 5.38 -6.00 2.70
N THR A 39 4.48 -6.97 2.75
CA THR A 39 4.22 -7.85 1.61
C THR A 39 3.75 -7.03 0.39
N ALA A 40 3.87 -7.62 -0.80
CA ALA A 40 3.38 -6.97 -2.02
C ALA A 40 1.90 -6.60 -1.95
N LEU A 41 1.07 -7.44 -1.32
CA LEU A 41 -0.36 -7.18 -1.15
C LEU A 41 -0.61 -6.08 -0.11
N GLU A 42 0.10 -6.08 1.01
CA GLU A 42 0.01 -4.99 1.99
C GLU A 42 0.41 -3.65 1.37
N LEU A 43 1.49 -3.61 0.57
CA LEU A 43 1.88 -2.40 -0.14
C LEU A 43 0.79 -1.91 -1.10
N ALA A 44 0.05 -2.82 -1.75
CA ALA A 44 -1.09 -2.45 -2.59
C ALA A 44 -2.24 -1.84 -1.78
N VAL A 45 -2.55 -2.41 -0.61
CA VAL A 45 -3.58 -1.90 0.32
C VAL A 45 -3.18 -0.54 0.90
N MET A 46 -1.91 -0.37 1.30
CA MET A 46 -1.34 0.92 1.70
C MET A 46 -1.47 1.96 0.58
N GLY A 47 -1.19 1.55 -0.67
CA GLY A 47 -1.38 2.38 -1.85
C GLY A 47 -2.84 2.80 -2.06
N LEU A 48 -3.80 1.91 -1.80
CA LEU A 48 -5.23 2.21 -1.85
C LEU A 48 -5.62 3.24 -0.78
N ALA A 49 -5.17 3.07 0.47
CA ALA A 49 -5.41 4.03 1.55
C ALA A 49 -4.88 5.44 1.18
N GLY A 50 -3.64 5.51 0.68
CA GLY A 50 -3.03 6.76 0.21
C GLY A 50 -3.75 7.37 -0.99
N CYS A 51 -4.25 6.55 -1.92
CA CYS A 51 -5.03 7.01 -3.07
C CYS A 51 -6.33 7.69 -2.62
N VAL A 52 -7.08 7.06 -1.72
CA VAL A 52 -8.33 7.63 -1.17
C VAL A 52 -8.04 8.94 -0.43
N ALA A 53 -7.04 8.97 0.46
CA ALA A 53 -6.66 10.20 1.17
C ALA A 53 -6.28 11.33 0.21
N THR A 54 -5.55 11.01 -0.87
CA THR A 54 -5.18 11.97 -1.92
C THR A 54 -6.42 12.54 -2.62
N ILE A 55 -7.38 11.67 -2.99
CA ILE A 55 -8.63 12.10 -3.63
C ILE A 55 -9.41 13.04 -2.71
N PHE A 56 -9.59 12.69 -1.43
CA PHE A 56 -10.26 13.55 -0.45
C PHE A 56 -9.59 14.91 -0.35
N LYS A 57 -8.26 14.95 -0.22
CA LYS A 57 -7.53 16.21 -0.11
C LYS A 57 -7.68 17.07 -1.37
N LEU A 58 -7.65 16.47 -2.56
CA LEU A 58 -7.88 17.17 -3.82
C LEU A 58 -9.28 17.79 -3.89
N VAL A 59 -10.31 17.06 -3.48
CA VAL A 59 -11.70 17.56 -3.45
C VAL A 59 -11.84 18.71 -2.45
N CYS A 60 -11.38 18.55 -1.22
CA CYS A 60 -11.42 19.62 -0.21
C CYS A 60 -10.72 20.90 -0.69
N ASN A 61 -9.54 20.77 -1.31
CA ASN A 61 -8.83 21.91 -1.89
C ASN A 61 -9.66 22.61 -2.98
N LYS A 62 -10.28 21.84 -3.89
CA LYS A 62 -11.15 22.38 -4.94
C LYS A 62 -12.37 23.11 -4.35
N MET A 63 -12.91 22.60 -3.24
CA MET A 63 -14.05 23.17 -2.53
C MET A 63 -13.67 24.28 -1.54
N ARG A 64 -12.36 24.59 -1.38
CA ARG A 64 -11.84 25.53 -0.38
C ARG A 64 -12.24 25.18 1.06
N ILE A 65 -12.38 23.89 1.34
CA ILE A 65 -12.62 23.37 2.68
C ILE A 65 -11.25 23.18 3.36
N PRO A 66 -10.98 23.86 4.49
CA PRO A 66 -9.76 23.60 5.26
C PRO A 66 -9.83 22.20 5.87
N VAL A 67 -8.74 21.46 5.79
CA VAL A 67 -8.60 20.11 6.37
C VAL A 67 -7.42 20.17 7.33
N GLU A 68 -7.69 20.03 8.63
CA GLU A 68 -6.67 20.02 9.69
C GLU A 68 -6.04 18.63 9.85
N SER A 69 -6.86 17.58 9.78
CA SER A 69 -6.45 16.18 9.81
C SER A 69 -7.32 15.35 8.86
N LEU A 70 -6.74 14.29 8.30
CA LEU A 70 -7.44 13.27 7.53
C LEU A 70 -6.73 11.93 7.76
N GLU A 71 -7.44 10.96 8.31
CA GLU A 71 -6.99 9.58 8.44
C GLU A 71 -7.87 8.68 7.57
N VAL A 72 -7.24 7.81 6.77
CA VAL A 72 -7.94 6.79 5.99
C VAL A 72 -7.45 5.42 6.43
N VAL A 73 -8.36 4.62 6.98
CA VAL A 73 -8.12 3.24 7.38
C VAL A 73 -8.74 2.32 6.33
N VAL A 74 -7.94 1.37 5.84
CA VAL A 74 -8.38 0.34 4.89
C VAL A 74 -8.17 -1.03 5.53
N GLU A 75 -9.27 -1.77 5.70
CA GLU A 75 -9.27 -3.15 6.15
C GLU A 75 -9.53 -4.03 4.93
N ALA A 76 -8.52 -4.76 4.46
CA ALA A 76 -8.60 -5.61 3.27
C ALA A 76 -8.73 -7.08 3.68
N GLU A 77 -9.60 -7.83 2.99
CA GLU A 77 -9.79 -9.26 3.24
C GLU A 77 -9.23 -10.08 2.08
N LYS A 78 -8.39 -11.06 2.43
CA LYS A 78 -7.91 -12.11 1.53
C LYS A 78 -8.33 -13.45 2.10
N PRO A 79 -9.48 -14.02 1.69
CA PRO A 79 -9.93 -15.32 2.18
C PRO A 79 -8.89 -16.42 1.98
N GLU A 80 -8.98 -17.48 2.78
CA GLU A 80 -8.15 -18.66 2.62
C GLU A 80 -8.36 -19.27 1.22
N GLY A 81 -7.28 -19.63 0.53
CA GLY A 81 -7.33 -20.11 -0.85
C GLY A 81 -7.50 -19.04 -1.93
N ALA A 82 -7.84 -17.79 -1.56
CA ALA A 82 -7.92 -16.69 -2.53
C ALA A 82 -6.53 -16.29 -3.05
N SER A 83 -6.46 -16.02 -4.35
CA SER A 83 -5.22 -15.63 -5.05
C SER A 83 -4.82 -14.17 -4.77
N THR A 84 -5.76 -13.32 -4.36
CA THR A 84 -5.54 -11.89 -4.10
C THR A 84 -6.61 -11.37 -3.14
N VAL A 85 -6.45 -10.13 -2.66
CA VAL A 85 -7.47 -9.40 -1.89
C VAL A 85 -8.78 -9.34 -2.69
N GLU A 86 -9.90 -9.72 -2.07
CA GLU A 86 -11.21 -9.76 -2.73
C GLU A 86 -12.15 -8.64 -2.28
N SER A 87 -11.99 -8.17 -1.04
CA SER A 87 -12.82 -7.11 -0.46
C SER A 87 -11.96 -6.13 0.33
N ALA A 88 -12.42 -4.88 0.47
CA ALA A 88 -11.83 -3.92 1.37
C ALA A 88 -12.89 -2.96 1.93
N LYS A 89 -12.85 -2.73 3.24
CA LYS A 89 -13.65 -1.73 3.94
C LYS A 89 -12.80 -0.49 4.21
N ILE A 90 -13.34 0.68 3.91
CA ILE A 90 -12.62 1.95 3.99
C ILE A 90 -13.36 2.90 4.93
N VAL A 91 -12.64 3.47 5.89
CA VAL A 91 -13.13 4.50 6.82
C VAL A 91 -12.22 5.72 6.72
N ALA A 92 -12.80 6.88 6.42
CA ALA A 92 -12.12 8.16 6.42
C ALA A 92 -12.66 9.02 7.59
N LYS A 93 -11.78 9.57 8.42
CA LYS A 93 -12.15 10.40 9.58
C LYS A 93 -11.16 11.56 9.80
#